data_AF-A0A2G9PNI0-F1
#
_entry.id   AF-A0A2G9PNI0-F1
#
_cell.length_a   1.000
_cell.length_b   1.000
_cell.length_c   1.000
_cell.angle_alpha   90.00
_cell.angle_beta   90.00
_cell.angle_gamma   90.00
#
_symmetry.space_group_name_H-M   'P 1'
#
loop_
_entity.id
_entity.type
_entity.pdbx_description
1 polymer ?
#
loop_
_entity_poly.entity_id
_entity_poly.type
_entity_poly.pdbx_seq_one_letter_code
_entity_poly.pdbx_strand_id
1 'polypeptide(L)'
;MASNCIFCKIINEKEALKIYEDEKTVCLLDINPISRGHCLIIPKKHFKNIFDISEEYLREVISTSKKVSKLIKQKLNATGVNILHASGKSAQQSVFHFHLHLVPRYKNDGLDTWPKSDYKEKSLKEVYQKIKK
;
A
#
# COMPACT_ATOMS: atom_id res chain seq x y z
N MET A 1 -11.79 11.15 -13.14
CA MET A 1 -10.43 11.54 -12.71
C MET A 1 -10.56 12.68 -11.72
N ALA A 2 -9.87 12.66 -10.58
CA ALA A 2 -9.83 13.80 -9.67
C ALA A 2 -8.79 14.80 -10.20
N SER A 3 -9.19 16.04 -10.50
CA SER A 3 -8.40 17.03 -11.25
C SER A 3 -7.03 17.35 -10.65
N ASN A 4 -6.84 17.15 -9.34
CA ASN A 4 -5.61 17.46 -8.61
C ASN A 4 -4.90 16.25 -7.99
N CYS A 5 -5.29 15.02 -8.33
CA CYS A 5 -4.61 13.83 -7.79
C CYS A 5 -3.25 13.60 -8.47
N ILE A 6 -2.17 13.61 -7.68
CA ILE A 6 -0.81 13.37 -8.17
C ILE A 6 -0.66 11.97 -8.80
N PHE A 7 -1.26 10.93 -8.22
CA PHE A 7 -1.20 9.59 -8.80
C PHE A 7 -2.01 9.47 -10.10
N CYS A 8 -3.14 10.17 -10.25
CA CYS A 8 -3.83 10.22 -11.55
C CYS A 8 -2.96 10.82 -12.66
N LYS A 9 -2.02 11.73 -12.30
CA LYS A 9 -1.07 12.32 -13.25
C LYS A 9 0.09 11.35 -13.53
N ILE A 10 0.83 10.95 -12.49
CA ILE A 10 2.06 10.14 -12.58
C ILE A 10 1.83 8.80 -13.30
N ILE A 11 0.67 8.16 -13.13
CA ILE A 11 0.39 6.86 -13.78
C ILE A 11 0.49 6.96 -15.32
N ASN A 12 0.27 8.14 -15.89
CA ASN A 12 0.34 8.37 -17.34
C ASN A 12 1.65 9.02 -17.79
N GLU A 13 2.55 9.37 -16.87
CA GLU A 13 3.85 9.98 -17.18
C GLU A 13 4.85 8.93 -17.66
N LYS A 14 5.70 9.30 -18.63
CA LYS A 14 6.70 8.38 -19.22
C LYS A 14 7.92 8.21 -18.34
N GLU A 15 8.26 9.23 -17.56
CA GLU A 15 9.41 9.27 -16.67
C GLU A 15 9.17 8.53 -15.34
N ALA A 16 7.92 8.13 -15.07
CA ALA A 16 7.57 7.40 -13.86
C ALA A 16 8.29 6.04 -13.83
N LEU A 17 9.00 5.76 -12.73
CA LEU A 17 9.77 4.52 -12.55
C LEU A 17 8.86 3.33 -12.23
N LYS A 18 8.13 2.88 -13.25
CA LYS A 18 7.19 1.75 -13.21
C LYS A 18 7.96 0.43 -13.24
N ILE A 19 7.71 -0.43 -12.25
CA ILE A 19 8.31 -1.77 -12.17
C ILE A 19 7.33 -2.88 -12.57
N TYR A 20 6.03 -2.55 -12.64
CA TYR A 20 4.96 -3.43 -13.12
C TYR A 20 3.78 -2.58 -13.55
N GLU A 21 3.10 -2.97 -14.63
CA GLU A 21 1.87 -2.33 -15.09
C GLU A 21 0.98 -3.37 -15.78
N ASP A 22 -0.31 -3.36 -15.47
CA ASP A 22 -1.33 -4.11 -16.21
C ASP A 22 -2.57 -3.23 -16.48
N GLU A 23 -3.68 -3.82 -16.91
CA GLU A 23 -4.89 -3.08 -17.27
C GLU A 23 -5.48 -2.26 -16.10
N LYS A 24 -5.30 -2.69 -14.85
CA LYS A 24 -5.99 -2.12 -13.69
C LYS A 24 -5.06 -1.54 -12.65
N THR A 25 -3.80 -1.96 -12.61
CA THR A 25 -2.84 -1.59 -11.58
C THR A 25 -1.50 -1.16 -12.18
N VAL A 26 -0.79 -0.34 -11.43
CA VAL A 26 0.59 0.03 -11.71
C VAL A 26 1.39 -0.03 -10.42
N CYS A 27 2.66 -0.41 -10.52
CA CYS A 27 3.60 -0.39 -9.43
C CYS A 27 4.76 0.55 -9.75
N LEU A 28 4.99 1.53 -8.88
CA LEU A 28 5.97 2.60 -9.04
C LEU A 28 6.97 2.55 -7.88
N LEU A 29 8.25 2.79 -8.14
CA LEU A 29 9.19 3.02 -7.03
C LEU A 29 8.79 4.28 -6.25
N ASP A 30 8.87 4.22 -4.92
CA ASP A 30 8.64 5.39 -4.08
C ASP A 30 9.90 6.28 -4.12
N ILE A 31 9.71 7.58 -4.39
CA ILE A 31 10.78 8.57 -4.42
C ILE A 31 11.32 8.89 -3.02
N ASN A 32 10.56 8.58 -1.98
CA ASN A 32 10.96 8.68 -0.58
C ASN A 32 10.96 7.27 0.05
N PRO A 33 11.92 6.40 -0.33
CA PRO A 33 11.88 4.99 0.05
C PRO A 33 12.16 4.78 1.55
N ILE A 34 11.37 3.92 2.20
CA ILE A 34 11.63 3.44 3.58
C ILE A 34 12.72 2.37 3.57
N SER A 35 12.78 1.56 2.51
CA SER A 35 13.77 0.50 2.33
C SER A 35 14.11 0.31 0.85
N ARG A 36 15.23 -0.37 0.56
CA ARG A 36 15.66 -0.65 -0.81
C ARG A 36 14.58 -1.45 -1.55
N GLY A 37 14.04 -0.85 -2.62
CA GLY A 37 12.96 -1.43 -3.42
C GLY A 37 11.56 -1.09 -2.93
N HIS A 38 11.42 -0.13 -2.00
CA HIS A 38 10.11 0.40 -1.61
C HIS A 38 9.36 0.90 -2.85
N CYS A 39 8.14 0.38 -3.03
CA CYS A 39 7.29 0.73 -4.15
C CYS A 39 5.82 0.84 -3.74
N LEU A 40 5.05 1.53 -4.58
CA LEU A 40 3.64 1.81 -4.41
C LEU A 40 2.85 1.04 -5.46
N ILE A 41 1.81 0.30 -5.04
CA ILE A 41 0.84 -0.30 -5.95
C ILE A 41 -0.41 0.55 -5.94
N ILE A 42 -0.81 1.01 -7.12
CA ILE A 42 -1.86 2.00 -7.29
C ILE A 42 -2.86 1.48 -8.33
N PRO A 43 -4.17 1.48 -8.06
CA PRO A 43 -5.16 1.22 -9.08
C PRO A 43 -5.17 2.38 -10.09
N LYS A 44 -5.28 2.06 -11.38
CA LYS A 44 -5.34 3.08 -12.45
C LYS A 44 -6.60 3.94 -12.34
N LYS A 45 -7.72 3.35 -11.90
CA LYS A 45 -8.91 4.10 -11.55
C LYS A 45 -8.74 4.76 -10.18
N HIS A 46 -9.22 5.99 -10.07
CA HIS A 46 -9.18 6.75 -8.83
C HIS A 46 -10.20 6.21 -7.83
N PHE A 47 -9.69 5.78 -6.69
CA PHE A 47 -10.44 5.49 -5.46
C PHE A 47 -9.69 6.17 -4.34
N LYS A 48 -10.37 6.77 -3.37
CA LYS A 48 -9.74 7.53 -2.31
C LYS A 48 -8.96 6.63 -1.36
N ASN A 49 -9.56 5.54 -0.88
CA ASN A 49 -9.04 4.69 0.19
C ASN A 49 -9.81 3.34 0.29
N ILE A 50 -9.68 2.60 1.40
CA ILE A 50 -10.32 1.28 1.55
C ILE A 50 -11.85 1.35 1.56
N PHE A 51 -12.43 2.50 1.91
CA PHE A 51 -13.88 2.65 2.07
C PHE A 51 -14.62 2.82 0.74
N ASP A 52 -13.92 3.19 -0.34
CA ASP A 52 -14.54 3.46 -1.65
C ASP A 52 -13.93 2.67 -2.82
N ILE A 53 -12.80 1.98 -2.63
CA ILE A 53 -12.25 1.07 -3.65
C ILE A 53 -13.25 -0.04 -3.96
N SER A 54 -13.45 -0.33 -5.25
CA SER A 54 -14.30 -1.45 -5.64
C SER A 54 -13.62 -2.79 -5.34
N GLU A 55 -14.41 -3.80 -5.00
CA GLU A 55 -13.95 -5.18 -4.76
C GLU A 55 -13.09 -5.73 -5.90
N GLU A 56 -13.47 -5.44 -7.14
CA GLU A 56 -12.72 -5.82 -8.33
C GLU A 56 -11.30 -5.24 -8.31
N TYR A 57 -11.14 -3.93 -8.10
CA TYR A 57 -9.83 -3.30 -8.08
C TYR A 57 -9.03 -3.69 -6.83
N LEU A 58 -9.68 -3.90 -5.70
CA LEU A 58 -9.03 -4.37 -4.48
C LEU A 58 -8.39 -5.75 -4.68
N ARG A 59 -9.12 -6.69 -5.31
CA ARG A 59 -8.59 -8.03 -5.66
C ARG A 59 -7.35 -7.93 -6.57
N GLU A 60 -7.37 -7.04 -7.54
CA GLU A 60 -6.25 -6.85 -8.47
C GLU A 60 -5.05 -6.24 -7.78
N VAL A 61 -5.23 -5.20 -6.95
CA VAL A 61 -4.14 -4.58 -6.19
C VAL A 61 -3.45 -5.59 -5.27
N ILE A 62 -4.21 -6.45 -4.58
CA ILE A 62 -3.65 -7.53 -3.75
C ILE A 62 -2.97 -8.61 -4.60
N SER A 63 -3.51 -8.94 -5.76
CA SER A 63 -2.88 -9.91 -6.68
C SER A 63 -1.54 -9.37 -7.21
N THR A 64 -1.49 -8.10 -7.59
CA THR A 64 -0.27 -7.39 -7.98
C THR A 64 0.72 -7.32 -6.83
N SER A 65 0.27 -7.12 -5.60
CA SER A 65 1.15 -7.09 -4.42
C SER A 65 1.91 -8.40 -4.22
N LYS A 66 1.23 -9.54 -4.39
CA LYS A 66 1.85 -10.86 -4.37
C LYS A 66 2.88 -11.03 -5.50
N LYS A 67 2.54 -10.64 -6.74
CA LYS A 67 3.44 -10.74 -7.91
C LYS A 67 4.72 -9.92 -7.71
N VAL A 68 4.56 -8.64 -7.36
CA VAL A 68 5.68 -7.70 -7.18
C VAL A 68 6.54 -8.09 -5.98
N SER A 69 5.94 -8.53 -4.87
CA SER A 69 6.71 -9.00 -3.70
C SER A 69 7.61 -10.19 -4.04
N LYS A 70 7.15 -11.13 -4.88
CA LYS A 70 7.99 -12.25 -5.36
C LYS A 70 9.13 -11.74 -6.24
N LEU A 71 8.87 -10.80 -7.14
CA LEU A 71 9.88 -10.19 -8.00
C LEU A 71 10.97 -9.49 -7.17
N ILE A 72 10.56 -8.67 -6.18
CA ILE A 72 11.47 -7.98 -5.25
C ILE A 72 12.32 -9.00 -4.49
N LYS A 73 11.70 -10.04 -3.90
CA LYS A 73 12.42 -11.09 -3.19
C LYS A 73 13.48 -11.75 -4.07
N GLN A 74 13.12 -12.10 -5.31
CA GLN A 74 14.03 -12.74 -6.26
C GLN A 74 15.16 -11.83 -6.74
N LYS A 75 14.86 -10.57 -7.05
CA LYS A 75 15.81 -9.66 -7.71
C LYS A 75 16.67 -8.86 -6.74
N LEU A 76 16.18 -8.61 -5.53
CA LEU A 76 16.84 -7.79 -4.52
C LEU A 76 17.31 -8.59 -3.30
N ASN A 77 17.01 -9.89 -3.24
CA ASN A 77 17.31 -10.76 -2.09
C ASN A 77 16.66 -10.28 -0.78
N ALA A 78 15.49 -9.64 -0.88
CA ALA A 78 14.70 -9.29 0.30
C ALA A 78 14.25 -10.56 1.03
N THR A 79 14.35 -10.57 2.35
CA THR A 79 13.97 -11.71 3.19
C THR A 79 12.50 -11.68 3.60
N GLY A 80 11.85 -10.51 3.50
CA GLY A 80 10.43 -10.32 3.77
C GLY A 80 9.87 -9.08 3.06
N VAL A 81 8.59 -8.80 3.29
CA VAL A 81 7.93 -7.59 2.80
C VAL A 81 6.90 -7.16 3.85
N ASN A 82 6.79 -5.86 4.11
CA ASN A 82 5.63 -5.28 4.74
C ASN A 82 4.71 -4.72 3.66
N ILE A 83 3.40 -4.95 3.81
CA ILE A 83 2.37 -4.35 2.97
C ILE A 83 1.60 -3.37 3.86
N LEU A 84 1.65 -2.08 3.54
CA LEU A 84 1.02 -1.04 4.35
C LEU A 84 -0.01 -0.26 3.53
N HIS A 85 -1.08 0.15 4.20
CA HIS A 85 -2.11 1.02 3.64
C HIS A 85 -2.64 1.96 4.72
N ALA A 86 -2.93 3.19 4.33
CA ALA A 86 -3.57 4.19 5.20
C ALA A 86 -4.87 4.66 4.57
N SER A 87 -5.95 4.68 5.36
CA SER A 87 -7.27 5.18 4.97
C SER A 87 -7.69 6.34 5.85
N GLY A 88 -7.66 7.55 5.27
CA GLY A 88 -8.01 8.79 5.97
C GLY A 88 -6.82 9.50 6.63
N LYS A 89 -7.00 10.80 6.88
CA LYS A 89 -5.95 11.68 7.40
C LYS A 89 -5.42 11.23 8.76
N SER A 90 -6.30 10.78 9.67
CA SER A 90 -5.90 10.28 10.99
C SER A 90 -5.08 8.99 10.94
N ALA A 91 -5.22 8.21 9.85
CA ALA A 91 -4.38 7.06 9.56
C ALA A 91 -3.08 7.43 8.80
N GLN A 92 -2.79 8.74 8.66
CA GLN A 92 -1.63 9.29 7.96
C GLN A 92 -1.64 9.07 6.43
N GLN A 93 -2.82 8.93 5.83
CA GLN A 93 -2.93 8.95 4.38
C GLN A 93 -2.57 10.34 3.83
N SER A 94 -1.48 10.41 3.05
CA SER A 94 -0.95 11.66 2.48
C SER A 94 -1.49 11.95 1.07
N VAL A 95 -1.62 10.92 0.23
CA VAL A 95 -2.27 11.01 -1.09
C VAL A 95 -3.61 10.29 -1.05
N PHE A 96 -4.68 11.04 -1.33
CA PHE A 96 -6.06 10.55 -1.34
C PHE A 96 -6.42 9.80 -2.63
N HIS A 97 -5.58 8.85 -2.99
CA HIS A 97 -5.80 7.84 -4.01
C HIS A 97 -5.24 6.54 -3.43
N PHE A 98 -6.04 5.47 -3.38
CA PHE A 98 -5.67 4.18 -2.80
C PHE A 98 -4.29 3.75 -3.28
N HIS A 99 -3.42 3.39 -2.35
CA HIS A 99 -2.13 2.81 -2.68
C HIS A 99 -1.72 1.84 -1.58
N LEU A 100 -1.04 0.76 -1.97
CA LEU A 100 -0.31 -0.09 -1.04
C LEU A 100 1.16 0.26 -1.11
N HIS A 101 1.78 0.48 0.04
CA HIS A 101 3.23 0.44 0.16
C HIS A 101 3.68 -1.02 0.23
N LEU A 102 4.60 -1.41 -0.63
CA LEU A 102 5.39 -2.63 -0.47
C LEU A 102 6.77 -2.22 0.00
N VAL A 103 7.08 -2.53 1.26
CA VAL A 103 8.35 -2.19 1.91
C VAL A 103 9.17 -3.47 2.06
N PRO A 104 10.17 -3.74 1.19
CA PRO A 104 11.02 -4.90 1.31
C PRO A 104 11.80 -4.90 2.62
N ARG A 105 11.99 -6.07 3.20
CA ARG A 105 12.68 -6.27 4.47
C ARG A 105 13.95 -7.09 4.27
N TYR A 106 14.98 -6.72 4.99
CA TYR A 106 16.29 -7.37 4.94
C TYR A 106 16.72 -7.78 6.34
N LYS A 107 17.58 -8.80 6.44
CA LYS A 107 18.10 -9.23 7.74
C LYS A 107 18.82 -8.07 8.41
N ASN A 108 18.45 -7.79 9.66
CA ASN A 108 19.02 -6.72 10.49
C ASN A 108 18.87 -5.30 9.89
N ASP A 109 17.78 -5.03 9.18
CA ASP A 109 17.52 -3.70 8.59
C ASP A 109 17.13 -2.61 9.60
N GLY A 110 16.95 -2.96 10.88
CA GLY A 110 16.64 -2.01 11.96
C GLY A 110 15.23 -1.41 11.90
N LEU A 111 14.38 -1.85 10.97
CA LEU A 111 13.03 -1.32 10.82
C LEU A 111 12.06 -2.03 11.79
N ASP A 112 11.30 -1.24 12.56
CA ASP A 112 10.17 -1.70 13.35
C ASP A 112 8.88 -1.10 12.75
N THR A 113 8.06 -1.95 12.15
CA THR A 113 6.86 -1.53 11.42
C THR A 113 5.58 -1.76 12.22
N TRP A 114 5.68 -2.38 13.41
CA TRP A 114 4.52 -2.63 14.24
C TRP A 114 4.38 -1.51 15.28
N PRO A 115 3.22 -0.84 15.38
CA PRO A 115 3.02 0.21 16.36
C PRO A 115 3.21 -0.32 17.78
N LYS A 116 3.97 0.42 18.59
CA LYS A 116 4.03 0.22 20.05
C LYS A 116 2.97 1.11 20.69
N SER A 117 2.13 0.54 21.53
CA SER A 117 1.06 1.24 22.23
C SER A 117 0.87 0.63 23.62
N ASP A 118 0.59 1.47 24.59
CA ASP A 118 0.20 1.09 25.96
C ASP A 118 -1.33 1.01 26.13
N TYR A 119 -2.09 1.23 25.05
CA TYR A 119 -3.55 1.18 25.06
C TYR A 119 -4.07 -0.17 25.55
N LYS A 120 -4.99 -0.14 26.52
CA LYS A 120 -5.68 -1.32 27.05
C LYS A 120 -7.17 -1.17 26.84
N GLU A 121 -7.76 -2.09 26.07
CA GLU A 121 -9.20 -2.13 25.87
C GLU A 121 -9.90 -2.52 27.18
N LYS A 122 -10.92 -1.74 27.56
CA LYS A 122 -11.64 -1.95 28.83
C LYS A 122 -12.60 -3.13 28.73
N SER A 123 -13.19 -3.35 27.56
CA SER A 123 -14.15 -4.44 27.34
C SER A 123 -14.14 -4.96 25.91
N LEU A 124 -13.41 -6.05 25.67
CA LEU A 124 -13.41 -6.73 24.37
C LEU A 124 -14.80 -7.26 23.99
N LYS A 125 -15.62 -7.68 24.97
CA LYS A 125 -16.99 -8.15 24.72
C LYS A 125 -17.88 -7.03 24.20
N GLU A 126 -17.81 -5.84 24.79
CA GLU A 126 -18.59 -4.69 24.34
C GLU A 126 -18.22 -4.32 22.89
N VAL A 127 -16.92 -4.22 22.60
CA VAL A 127 -16.44 -3.94 21.24
C VAL A 127 -16.93 -5.01 20.26
N TYR A 128 -16.80 -6.29 20.61
CA TYR A 128 -17.26 -7.40 19.78
C TYR A 128 -18.75 -7.30 19.45
N GLN A 129 -19.61 -7.02 20.43
CA GLN A 129 -21.05 -6.88 20.18
C GLN A 129 -21.38 -5.71 19.25
N LYS A 130 -20.58 -4.63 19.27
CA LYS A 130 -20.78 -3.47 18.39
C LYS A 130 -20.36 -3.71 16.94
N ILE A 131 -19.35 -4.56 16.69
CA ILE A 131 -18.74 -4.69 15.35
C ILE A 131 -19.02 -6.02 14.66
N LYS A 132 -19.44 -7.05 15.41
CA LYS A 132 -19.86 -8.32 14.79
C LYS A 132 -21.09 -8.06 13.92
N LYS A 133 -21.12 -8.65 12.72
CA LYS A 133 -22.31 -8.73 11.89
C LYS A 133 -23.04 -10.04 12.16
#